data_AF-A0A183DWA9-F1
#
_entry.id   AF-A0A183DWA9-F1
#
_cell.length_a   1.000
_cell.length_b   1.000
_cell.length_c   1.000
_cell.angle_alpha   90.00
_cell.angle_beta   90.00
_cell.angle_gamma   90.00
#
_symmetry.space_group_name_H-M   'P 1'
#
loop_
_entity.id
_entity.type
_entity.pdbx_description
1 polymer ?
#
loop_
_entity_poly.entity_id
_entity_poly.type
_entity_poly.pdbx_seq_one_letter_code
_entity_poly.pdbx_strand_id
1 'polypeptide(L)'
;MSSSGRPGVIAFIWRNFIDSFSRERFRKRFVGVDDEGNRYYELIKSTRIVKRGFIPAENSSEVPPPEWMTWLRGVRKLPPTEDEVAAIRQASKEVSSIIS
;
A
#
# COMPACT_ATOMS: atom_id res chain seq x y z
N MET A 1 -19.97 49.73 -14.66
CA MET A 1 -19.66 48.93 -13.44
C MET A 1 -20.18 47.52 -13.65
N SER A 2 -19.31 46.50 -13.68
CA SER A 2 -19.72 45.10 -13.57
C SER A 2 -19.01 44.49 -12.38
N SER A 3 -19.80 44.20 -11.36
CA SER A 3 -19.38 43.62 -10.09
C SER A 3 -18.87 42.21 -10.33
N SER A 4 -17.56 42.02 -10.17
CA SER A 4 -16.94 40.71 -10.01
C SER A 4 -17.58 40.00 -8.82
N GLY A 5 -18.46 39.04 -9.10
CA GLY A 5 -19.13 38.22 -8.09
C GLY A 5 -18.10 37.47 -7.27
N ARG A 6 -17.87 37.92 -6.03
CA ARG A 6 -17.02 37.23 -5.07
C ARG A 6 -17.59 35.82 -4.87
N PRO A 7 -16.79 34.75 -5.02
CA PRO A 7 -17.26 33.40 -4.76
C PRO A 7 -17.88 33.34 -3.36
N GLY A 8 -19.15 32.96 -3.27
CA GLY A 8 -19.88 32.91 -2.01
C GLY A 8 -19.22 31.95 -1.02
N VAL A 9 -19.42 32.19 0.27
CA VAL A 9 -18.90 31.33 1.37
C VAL A 9 -19.21 29.85 1.14
N ILE A 10 -20.37 29.56 0.54
CA ILE A 10 -20.82 28.21 0.18
C ILE A 10 -19.88 27.56 -0.85
N ALA A 11 -19.41 28.32 -1.86
CA ALA A 11 -18.44 27.83 -2.84
C ALA A 11 -17.07 27.53 -2.21
N PHE A 12 -16.68 28.28 -1.17
CA PHE A 12 -15.45 28.02 -0.43
C PHE A 12 -15.55 26.74 0.41
N ILE A 13 -16.69 26.51 1.07
CA ILE A 13 -16.95 25.28 1.85
C ILE A 13 -16.96 24.06 0.91
N TRP A 14 -17.67 24.14 -0.22
CA TRP A 14 -17.69 23.07 -1.22
C TRP A 14 -16.31 22.77 -1.81
N ARG A 15 -15.48 23.80 -2.06
CA ARG A 15 -14.11 23.60 -2.53
C ARG A 15 -13.25 22.85 -1.51
N ASN A 16 -13.35 23.18 -0.22
CA ASN A 16 -12.62 22.46 0.84
C ASN A 16 -13.11 21.01 1.01
N PHE A 17 -14.41 20.78 0.80
CA PHE A 17 -14.99 19.44 0.87
C PHE A 17 -14.55 18.55 -0.30
N ILE A 18 -14.53 19.10 -1.53
CA ILE A 18 -14.03 18.39 -2.72
C ILE A 18 -12.51 18.18 -2.67
N ASP A 19 -11.76 19.15 -2.14
CA ASP A 19 -10.30 19.03 -1.94
C ASP A 19 -9.95 17.88 -0.98
N SER A 20 -10.78 17.66 0.05
CA SER A 20 -10.65 16.50 0.96
C SER A 20 -10.87 15.15 0.25
N PHE A 21 -11.62 15.14 -0.85
CA PHE A 21 -11.86 13.94 -1.67
C PHE A 21 -10.84 13.76 -2.79
N SER A 22 -9.97 14.76 -3.03
CA SER A 22 -8.94 14.68 -4.05
C SER A 22 -7.91 13.62 -3.68
N ARG A 23 -7.97 12.48 -4.39
CA ARG A 23 -7.11 11.28 -4.27
C ARG A 23 -5.60 11.56 -4.38
N GLU A 24 -5.21 12.80 -4.67
CA GLU A 24 -3.83 13.24 -4.84
C GLU A 24 -3.01 13.20 -3.53
N ARG A 25 -3.66 13.28 -2.36
CA ARG A 25 -2.98 13.18 -1.04
C ARG A 25 -2.47 11.79 -0.69
N PHE A 26 -2.91 10.75 -1.40
CA PHE A 26 -2.45 9.38 -1.20
C PHE A 26 -1.93 8.80 -2.51
N ARG A 27 -0.94 9.46 -3.13
CA ARG A 27 -0.12 8.83 -4.18
C ARG A 27 0.61 7.62 -3.60
N LYS A 28 -0.04 6.47 -3.73
CA LYS A 28 0.52 5.13 -3.49
C LYS A 28 1.18 4.68 -4.78
N ARG A 29 2.47 4.35 -4.72
CA ARG A 29 3.18 3.63 -5.77
C ARG A 29 2.88 2.15 -5.59
N PHE A 30 2.30 1.52 -6.60
CA PHE A 30 2.19 0.07 -6.62
C PHE A 30 3.59 -0.55 -6.72
N VAL A 31 3.87 -1.53 -5.87
CA VAL A 31 5.17 -2.20 -5.80
C VAL A 31 5.08 -3.61 -6.36
N GLY A 32 4.08 -4.38 -5.93
CA GLY A 32 3.92 -5.76 -6.37
C GLY A 32 2.72 -6.45 -5.72
N VAL A 33 2.52 -7.70 -6.12
CA VAL A 33 1.51 -8.62 -5.61
C VAL A 33 2.22 -9.89 -5.16
N ASP A 34 1.76 -10.52 -4.08
CA ASP A 34 2.22 -11.84 -3.69
C ASP A 34 1.34 -12.96 -4.26
N ASP A 35 1.74 -14.21 -4.03
CA ASP A 35 1.02 -15.40 -4.48
C ASP A 35 -0.39 -15.52 -3.89
N GLU A 36 -0.62 -14.92 -2.71
CA GLU A 36 -1.94 -14.84 -2.08
C GLU A 36 -2.80 -13.70 -2.65
N GLY A 37 -2.29 -12.90 -3.57
CA GLY A 37 -3.02 -11.77 -4.17
C GLY A 37 -3.02 -10.50 -3.32
N ASN A 38 -2.20 -10.43 -2.26
CA ASN A 38 -2.04 -9.23 -1.45
C ASN A 38 -1.28 -8.17 -2.26
N ARG A 39 -1.74 -6.92 -2.20
CA ARG A 39 -1.18 -5.80 -2.98
C ARG A 39 -0.32 -4.90 -2.11
N TYR A 40 0.93 -4.74 -2.49
CA TYR A 40 1.91 -3.93 -1.76
C TYR A 40 2.11 -2.57 -2.41
N TYR A 41 2.22 -1.54 -1.57
CA TYR A 41 2.39 -0.16 -2.01
C TYR A 41 3.37 0.63 -1.14
N GLU A 42 4.01 1.59 -1.81
CA GLU A 42 4.86 2.60 -1.19
C GLU A 42 4.16 3.96 -1.23
N LEU A 43 4.18 4.68 -0.11
CA LEU A 43 3.54 5.99 0.04
C LEU A 43 4.52 7.08 -0.38
N ILE A 44 4.31 7.70 -1.54
CA ILE A 44 5.26 8.68 -2.13
C ILE A 44 5.22 10.02 -1.40
N LYS A 45 4.04 10.44 -0.94
CA LYS A 45 3.81 11.76 -0.30
C LYS A 45 3.04 11.64 1.01
N SER A 46 3.46 10.74 1.90
CA SER A 46 2.83 10.64 3.22
C SER A 46 3.65 11.36 4.28
N THR A 47 2.97 12.16 5.11
CA THR A 47 3.52 12.71 6.36
C THR A 47 3.63 11.65 7.47
N ARG A 48 3.21 10.41 7.21
CA ARG A 48 3.24 9.32 8.20
C ARG A 48 4.65 8.74 8.33
N ILE A 49 4.95 8.25 9.53
CA ILE A 49 6.19 7.52 9.85
C ILE A 49 6.28 6.25 9.00
N VAL A 50 5.15 5.56 8.81
CA VAL A 50 5.06 4.35 8.00
C VAL A 50 4.89 4.73 6.53
N LYS A 51 5.91 4.43 5.72
CA LYS A 51 5.96 4.71 4.28
C LYS A 51 5.51 3.55 3.40
N ARG A 52 5.27 2.37 3.97
CA ARG A 52 4.99 1.12 3.24
C ARG A 52 3.73 0.48 3.80
N GLY A 53 2.91 -0.12 2.95
CA GLY A 53 1.70 -0.80 3.37
C GLY A 53 1.26 -1.85 2.37
N PHE A 54 0.26 -2.64 2.76
CA PHE A 54 -0.34 -3.63 1.90
C PHE A 54 -1.86 -3.64 2.08
N ILE A 55 -2.56 -4.13 1.06
CA ILE A 55 -3.99 -4.40 1.09
C ILE A 55 -4.14 -5.92 0.91
N PRO A 56 -4.74 -6.62 1.89
CA PRO A 56 -4.98 -8.06 1.76
C PRO A 56 -6.00 -8.32 0.65
N ALA A 57 -5.89 -9.48 0.00
CA ALA A 57 -6.93 -9.98 -0.88
C ALA A 57 -8.09 -10.59 -0.06
N GLU A 58 -9.25 -10.76 -0.70
CA GLU A 58 -10.53 -11.07 -0.03
C GLU A 58 -10.53 -12.40 0.74
N ASN A 59 -9.65 -13.34 0.35
CA ASN A 59 -9.51 -14.67 0.97
C ASN A 59 -8.09 -14.94 1.49
N SER A 60 -7.31 -13.88 1.70
CA SER A 60 -5.90 -14.00 2.07
C SER A 60 -5.71 -13.79 3.56
N SER A 61 -4.58 -14.27 4.08
CA SER A 61 -4.25 -14.04 5.49
C SER A 61 -4.09 -12.54 5.78
N GLU A 62 -4.57 -12.07 6.94
CA GLU A 62 -4.30 -10.70 7.40
C GLU A 62 -2.81 -10.46 7.68
N VAL A 63 -2.02 -11.54 7.75
CA VAL A 63 -0.58 -11.49 7.95
C VAL A 63 0.10 -11.76 6.60
N PRO A 64 0.90 -10.81 6.08
CA PRO A 64 1.61 -11.01 4.83
C PRO A 64 2.77 -12.00 5.02
N PRO A 65 3.32 -12.59 3.94
CA PRO A 65 4.48 -13.47 4.01
C PRO A 65 5.70 -12.80 4.69
N PRO A 66 6.60 -13.57 5.33
CA PRO A 66 7.74 -13.04 6.09
C PRO A 66 8.69 -12.17 5.26
N GLU A 67 8.86 -12.52 3.98
CA GLU A 67 9.57 -11.73 2.97
C GLU A 67 9.03 -10.29 2.87
N TRP A 68 7.72 -10.18 2.70
CA TRP A 68 7.00 -8.92 2.59
C TRP A 68 6.91 -8.19 3.93
N MET A 69 6.79 -8.90 5.06
CA MET A 69 6.89 -8.29 6.39
C MET A 69 8.22 -7.58 6.62
N THR A 70 9.32 -8.20 6.18
CA THR A 70 10.68 -7.63 6.31
C THR A 70 10.82 -6.34 5.49
N TRP A 71 10.22 -6.30 4.31
CA TRP A 71 10.13 -5.09 3.50
C TRP A 71 9.21 -4.03 4.12
N LEU A 72 8.01 -4.39 4.59
CA LEU A 72 7.08 -3.47 5.25
C LEU A 72 7.68 -2.79 6.49
N ARG A 73 8.47 -3.54 7.26
CA ARG A 73 9.20 -3.03 8.44
C ARG A 73 10.39 -2.14 8.11
N GLY A 74 10.80 -2.06 6.84
CA GLY A 74 11.94 -1.24 6.42
C GLY A 74 13.30 -1.92 6.60
N VAL A 75 13.34 -3.18 7.01
CA VAL A 75 14.60 -3.94 7.18
C VAL A 75 15.25 -4.17 5.81
N ARG A 76 14.46 -4.57 4.81
CA ARG A 76 14.91 -4.64 3.41
C ARG A 76 14.56 -3.35 2.67
N LYS A 77 15.50 -2.81 1.89
CA LYS A 77 15.26 -1.61 1.05
C LYS A 77 14.46 -1.93 -0.21
N LEU A 78 14.82 -3.02 -0.89
CA LEU A 78 14.19 -3.50 -2.11
C LEU A 78 13.01 -4.44 -1.78
N PRO A 79 11.93 -4.41 -2.59
CA PRO A 79 10.88 -5.41 -2.49
C PRO A 79 11.43 -6.80 -2.81
N PRO A 80 10.85 -7.87 -2.25
CA PRO A 80 11.23 -9.24 -2.59
C PRO A 80 10.91 -9.52 -4.07
N THR A 81 11.77 -10.30 -4.72
CA THR A 81 11.57 -10.72 -6.12
C THR A 81 10.67 -11.95 -6.17
N GLU A 82 9.90 -12.13 -7.26
CA GLU A 82 9.02 -13.29 -7.44
C GLU A 82 9.77 -14.63 -7.30
N ASP A 83 10.99 -14.71 -7.84
CA ASP A 83 11.87 -15.89 -7.74
C ASP A 83 12.27 -16.21 -6.30
N GLU A 84 12.57 -15.20 -5.49
CA GLU A 84 12.97 -15.36 -4.08
C GLU A 84 11.80 -15.86 -3.24
N VAL A 85 10.61 -15.31 -3.47
CA VAL A 85 9.38 -15.72 -2.80
C VAL A 85 9.02 -17.17 -3.13
N ALA A 86 9.19 -17.58 -4.39
CA ALA A 86 8.94 -18.95 -4.83
C ALA A 86 9.90 -19.96 -4.16
N ALA A 87 11.19 -19.66 -4.12
CA ALA A 87 12.20 -20.52 -3.51
C ALA A 87 11.96 -20.72 -2.00
N ILE A 88 11.61 -19.66 -1.28
CA ILE A 88 11.34 -19.71 0.17
C ILE A 88 10.06 -20.47 0.48
N ARG A 89 9.04 -20.37 -0.40
CA ARG A 89 7.83 -21.18 -0.27
C ARG A 89 8.12 -22.67 -0.40
N GLN A 90 8.95 -23.05 -1.37
CA GLN A 90 9.33 -24.45 -1.56
C GLN A 90 10.08 -24.97 -0.34
N ALA A 91 11.08 -24.22 0.16
CA ALA A 91 11.78 -24.57 1.39
C ALA A 91 10.83 -24.70 2.59
N SER A 92 9.83 -23.81 2.72
CA SER A 92 8.85 -23.86 3.81
C SER A 92 7.94 -25.11 3.72
N LYS A 93 7.54 -25.50 2.50
CA LYS A 93 6.76 -26.75 2.28
C LYS A 93 7.58 -27.99 2.63
N GLU A 94 8.85 -28.03 2.22
CA GLU A 94 9.74 -29.15 2.51
C GLU A 94 9.98 -29.30 4.01
N VAL A 95 10.26 -28.21 4.72
CA VAL A 95 10.41 -28.22 6.18
C VAL A 95 9.13 -28.69 6.87
N SER A 96 7.96 -28.22 6.43
CA SER A 96 6.68 -28.67 6.99
C SER A 96 6.43 -30.16 6.76
N SER A 97 6.88 -30.72 5.64
CA SER A 97 6.74 -32.14 5.33
C SER A 97 7.72 -33.03 6.09
N ILE A 98 8.85 -32.50 6.56
CA ILE A 98 9.84 -33.23 7.35
C ILE A 98 9.42 -33.32 8.83
N ILE A 99 8.69 -32.31 9.31
CA ILE A 99 8.27 -32.20 10.71
C ILE A 99 6.90 -32.86 10.95
N SER A 100 6.14 -33.14 9.87
CA SER A 100 4.84 -33.84 9.93
C SER A 100 4.98 -35.36 9.86
#